data_AF-A0A212QZI5-F1
#
_entry.id   AF-A0A212QZI5-F1
#
_cell.length_a   1.000
_cell.length_b   1.000
_cell.length_c   1.000
_cell.angle_alpha   90.00
_cell.angle_beta   90.00
_cell.angle_gamma   90.00
#
_symmetry.space_group_name_H-M   'P 1'
#
loop_
_entity.id
_entity.type
_entity.pdbx_description
1 polymer ?
#
loop_
_entity_poly.entity_id
_entity_poly.type
_entity_poly.pdbx_seq_one_letter_code
_entity_poly.pdbx_strand_id
1 'polypeptide(L)'
;MSSDNGTKVPLSATAFLGRCPACGCGNIFKHFIVVRERCEPCGQIMGGHDSGDGPVAFIVLIAGFAVLIPALIVEVKYSWPIWLHMLVWLPLAAFLSIGLIRPFKGFLLALQYRYRRHEFDSRS
;
A
#
# COMPACT_ATOMS: atom_id res chain seq x y z
N MET A 1 -8.98 -30.58 7.58
CA MET A 1 -8.15 -30.23 8.77
C MET A 1 -6.88 -29.56 8.30
N SER A 2 -6.88 -28.23 8.17
CA SER A 2 -5.66 -27.45 7.96
C SER A 2 -5.68 -26.29 8.96
N SER A 3 -5.03 -26.55 10.08
CA SER A 3 -4.51 -25.65 11.13
C SER A 3 -5.10 -24.24 11.25
N ASP A 4 -6.16 -24.10 12.04
CA ASP A 4 -6.56 -22.84 12.71
C ASP A 4 -5.55 -22.48 13.81
N ASN A 5 -4.32 -22.09 13.44
CA ASN A 5 -3.44 -21.42 14.40
C ASN A 5 -3.59 -19.91 14.22
N GLY A 6 -4.56 -19.35 14.94
CA GLY A 6 -4.99 -17.95 14.96
C GLY A 6 -3.92 -16.97 15.42
N THR A 7 -2.77 -16.96 14.75
CA THR A 7 -1.72 -15.97 14.95
C THR A 7 -2.22 -14.69 14.29
N LYS A 8 -2.79 -13.80 15.10
CA LYS A 8 -3.21 -12.46 14.67
C LYS A 8 -1.97 -11.68 14.24
N VAL A 9 -1.53 -11.87 13.00
CA VAL A 9 -0.38 -11.12 12.50
C VAL A 9 -0.71 -9.63 12.56
N PRO A 10 0.21 -8.81 13.10
CA PRO A 10 -0.07 -7.39 13.23
C PRO A 10 -0.21 -6.79 11.84
N LEU A 11 -1.25 -5.98 11.67
CA LEU A 11 -1.59 -5.30 10.43
C LEU A 11 -0.39 -4.51 9.87
N SER A 12 0.46 -3.99 10.77
CA SER A 12 1.72 -3.32 10.45
C SER A 12 2.76 -4.24 9.81
N ALA A 13 2.87 -5.51 10.22
CA ALA A 13 3.80 -6.46 9.59
C ALA A 13 3.33 -6.87 8.18
N THR A 14 2.01 -6.95 7.95
CA THR A 14 1.50 -7.17 6.59
C THR A 14 1.66 -5.91 5.72
N ALA A 15 1.44 -4.72 6.28
CA ALA A 15 1.55 -3.45 5.57
C ALA A 15 3.00 -3.08 5.21
N PHE A 16 3.94 -3.16 6.17
CA PHE A 16 5.33 -2.74 5.97
C PHE A 16 6.24 -3.86 5.46
N LEU A 17 6.08 -5.08 5.97
CA LEU A 17 6.94 -6.22 5.59
C LEU A 17 6.34 -7.05 4.45
N GLY A 18 5.09 -6.82 4.06
CA GLY A 18 4.48 -7.57 2.97
C GLY A 18 4.24 -9.04 3.28
N ARG A 19 4.02 -9.37 4.56
CA ARG A 19 3.82 -10.74 5.06
C ARG A 19 2.36 -11.18 4.99
N CYS A 20 2.14 -12.43 4.59
CA CYS A 20 0.82 -13.03 4.41
C CYS A 20 -0.05 -12.89 5.66
N PRO A 21 -1.29 -12.38 5.54
CA PRO A 21 -2.17 -12.17 6.69
C PRO A 21 -2.72 -13.48 7.28
N ALA A 22 -2.58 -14.60 6.56
CA ALA A 22 -3.00 -15.93 7.01
C ALA A 22 -1.91 -16.63 7.84
N CYS A 23 -0.67 -16.68 7.32
CA CYS A 23 0.42 -17.46 7.93
C CYS A 23 1.55 -16.63 8.54
N GLY A 24 1.63 -15.32 8.25
CA GLY A 24 2.64 -14.41 8.79
C GLY A 24 4.09 -14.61 8.34
N CYS A 25 4.38 -15.68 7.59
CA CYS A 25 5.73 -16.05 7.15
C CYS A 25 5.95 -15.89 5.64
N GLY A 26 4.90 -16.02 4.81
CA GLY A 26 5.03 -15.91 3.35
C GLY A 26 5.02 -14.46 2.86
N ASN A 27 5.86 -14.10 1.90
CA ASN A 27 5.77 -12.80 1.24
C ASN A 27 4.61 -12.77 0.24
N ILE A 28 3.75 -11.77 0.36
CA ILE A 28 2.62 -11.52 -0.54
C ILE A 28 3.08 -10.80 -1.80
N PHE A 29 4.20 -10.07 -1.74
CA PHE A 29 4.74 -9.34 -2.88
C PHE A 29 5.78 -10.19 -3.60
N LYS A 30 5.54 -10.46 -4.89
CA LYS A 30 6.52 -11.12 -5.77
C LYS A 30 7.56 -10.11 -6.27
N HIS A 31 7.16 -8.87 -6.50
CA HIS A 31 7.99 -7.75 -6.98
C HIS A 31 7.62 -6.46 -6.23
N PHE A 32 8.29 -5.35 -6.55
CA PHE A 32 8.13 -4.05 -5.90
C PHE A 32 6.67 -3.56 -5.72
N ILE A 33 5.77 -3.94 -6.64
CA ILE A 33 4.34 -3.53 -6.68
C ILE A 33 3.39 -4.72 -7.00
N VAL A 34 3.93 -5.89 -7.38
CA VAL A 34 3.12 -7.03 -7.87
C VAL A 34 2.77 -7.96 -6.72
N VAL A 35 1.46 -8.06 -6.45
CA VAL A 35 0.89 -9.02 -5.50
C VAL A 35 0.91 -10.41 -6.13
N ARG A 36 1.35 -11.40 -5.36
CA ARG A 36 1.41 -12.79 -5.77
C ARG A 36 0.03 -13.41 -5.62
N GLU A 37 -0.42 -14.13 -6.64
CA GLU A 37 -1.75 -14.76 -6.64
C GLU A 37 -1.90 -15.87 -5.59
N ARG A 38 -0.78 -16.47 -5.17
CA ARG A 38 -0.75 -17.56 -4.20
C ARG A 38 0.38 -17.41 -3.19
N CYS A 39 0.08 -17.71 -1.94
CA CYS A 39 1.05 -17.87 -0.85
C CYS A 39 1.84 -19.18 -1.02
N GLU A 40 3.17 -19.14 -1.04
CA GLU A 40 4.02 -20.36 -1.06
C GLU A 40 3.87 -21.25 0.20
N PRO A 41 3.96 -20.71 1.44
CA PRO A 41 3.91 -21.55 2.64
C PRO A 41 2.50 -21.97 3.06
N CYS A 42 1.47 -21.23 2.66
CA CYS A 42 0.09 -21.47 3.10
C CYS A 42 -0.88 -21.84 1.97
N GLY A 43 -0.47 -21.70 0.71
CA GLY A 43 -1.31 -22.06 -0.44
C GLY A 43 -2.51 -21.15 -0.69
N GLN A 44 -2.81 -20.18 0.20
CA GLN A 44 -3.97 -19.29 0.06
C GLN A 44 -3.94 -18.52 -1.25
N ILE A 45 -5.07 -18.53 -1.97
CA ILE A 45 -5.29 -17.79 -3.22
C ILE A 45 -5.66 -16.35 -2.86
N MET A 46 -4.79 -15.40 -3.21
CA MET A 46 -4.97 -13.96 -3.02
C MET A 46 -5.18 -13.21 -4.36
N GLY A 47 -5.15 -13.93 -5.48
CA GLY A 47 -5.39 -13.38 -6.82
C GLY A 47 -6.85 -12.94 -7.04
N GLY A 48 -7.03 -11.81 -7.74
CA GLY A 48 -8.34 -11.32 -8.18
C GLY A 48 -9.00 -10.28 -7.28
N HIS A 49 -8.40 -9.94 -6.12
CA HIS A 49 -8.77 -8.75 -5.37
C HIS A 49 -8.00 -7.55 -5.92
N ASP A 50 -8.41 -7.08 -7.09
CA ASP A 50 -8.06 -5.74 -7.54
C ASP A 50 -8.74 -4.79 -6.53
N SER A 51 -7.95 -4.30 -5.57
CA SER A 51 -8.39 -3.24 -4.67
C SER A 51 -8.65 -2.03 -5.54
N GLY A 52 -9.88 -1.91 -6.07
CA GLY A 52 -10.29 -0.89 -7.02
C GLY A 52 -9.88 0.50 -6.57
N ASP A 53 -9.63 1.40 -7.54
CA ASP A 53 -8.92 2.70 -7.53
C ASP A 53 -9.01 3.65 -6.31
N GLY A 54 -9.85 3.38 -5.30
CA GLY A 54 -9.88 4.10 -4.02
C GLY A 54 -8.52 4.27 -3.31
N PRO A 55 -7.59 3.29 -3.33
CA PRO A 55 -6.27 3.43 -2.74
C PRO A 55 -5.45 4.52 -3.40
N VAL A 56 -5.48 4.57 -4.73
CA VAL A 56 -4.70 5.51 -5.53
C VAL A 56 -5.22 6.92 -5.32
N ALA A 57 -6.54 7.11 -5.34
CA ALA A 57 -7.16 8.41 -5.06
C ALA A 57 -6.77 8.97 -3.68
N PHE A 58 -6.77 8.13 -2.65
CA PHE A 58 -6.40 8.55 -1.30
C PHE A 58 -4.92 8.97 -1.20
N ILE A 59 -4.03 8.23 -1.86
CA ILE A 59 -2.60 8.55 -1.92
C ILE A 59 -2.36 9.86 -2.66
N VAL A 60 -3.02 10.05 -3.81
CA VAL A 60 -2.89 11.28 -4.61
C VAL A 60 -3.40 12.50 -3.84
N LEU A 61 -4.50 12.37 -3.09
CA LEU A 61 -5.01 13.45 -2.23
C LEU A 61 -3.99 13.84 -1.15
N ILE A 62 -3.48 12.85 -0.39
CA ILE A 62 -2.51 13.12 0.69
C ILE A 62 -1.21 13.71 0.12
N ALA A 63 -0.67 13.11 -0.94
CA ALA A 63 0.56 13.58 -1.58
C ALA A 63 0.36 14.99 -2.16
N GLY A 64 -0.79 15.25 -2.80
CA GLY A 64 -1.17 16.55 -3.33
C GLY A 64 -1.20 17.62 -2.24
N PHE A 65 -1.90 17.38 -1.13
CA PHE A 65 -1.93 18.33 -0.01
C PHE A 65 -0.53 18.57 0.60
N ALA A 66 0.25 17.50 0.78
CA ALA A 66 1.60 17.59 1.34
C ALA A 66 2.58 18.38 0.45
N VAL A 67 2.37 18.40 -0.87
CA VAL A 67 3.18 19.13 -1.84
C VAL A 67 2.65 20.55 -2.06
N LEU A 68 1.33 20.70 -2.25
CA LEU A 68 0.69 21.96 -2.62
C LEU A 68 0.72 23.00 -1.49
N ILE A 69 0.48 22.59 -0.24
CA ILE A 69 0.49 23.52 0.90
C ILE A 69 1.87 24.21 1.03
N PRO A 70 2.98 23.48 1.14
CA PRO A 70 4.29 24.13 1.26
C PRO A 70 4.75 24.78 -0.04
N ALA A 71 4.31 24.31 -1.23
CA ALA A 71 4.55 25.02 -2.50
C ALA A 71 3.96 26.42 -2.49
N LEU A 72 2.69 26.53 -2.08
CA LEU A 72 2.00 27.80 -1.99
C LEU A 72 2.66 28.73 -0.95
N ILE A 73 3.10 28.18 0.19
CA ILE A 73 3.80 28.96 1.22
C ILE A 73 5.13 29.50 0.70
N VAL A 74 5.91 28.68 0.00
CA VAL A 74 7.21 29.08 -0.58
C VAL A 74 7.02 30.14 -1.66
N GLU A 75 6.00 29.99 -2.51
CA GLU A 75 5.69 30.95 -3.56
C GLU A 75 5.29 32.32 -3.00
N VAL A 76 4.38 32.33 -2.02
CA VAL A 76 3.91 33.58 -1.36
C VAL A 76 5.02 34.27 -0.58
N LYS A 77 5.92 33.51 0.07
CA LYS A 77 6.88 34.07 1.02
C LYS A 77 8.25 34.39 0.42
N TYR A 78 8.67 33.66 -0.62
CA TYR A 78 10.04 33.73 -1.15
C TYR A 78 10.13 34.11 -2.64
N SER A 79 9.02 34.17 -3.38
CA SER A 79 9.00 34.49 -4.82
C SER A 79 10.08 33.72 -5.61
N TRP A 80 10.20 32.42 -5.35
CA TRP A 80 11.28 31.60 -5.90
C TRP A 80 11.10 31.39 -7.41
N PRO A 81 12.19 31.30 -8.20
CA PRO A 81 12.10 31.06 -9.63
C PRO A 81 11.38 29.73 -9.95
N ILE A 82 10.56 29.73 -11.00
CA ILE A 82 9.66 28.62 -11.38
C ILE A 82 10.41 27.31 -11.62
N TRP A 83 11.65 27.38 -12.10
CA TRP A 83 12.47 26.19 -12.36
C TRP A 83 12.80 25.41 -11.09
N LEU A 84 13.03 26.12 -9.98
CA LEU A 84 13.36 25.52 -8.68
C LEU A 84 12.13 24.86 -8.06
N HIS A 85 10.94 25.44 -8.29
CA HIS A 85 9.67 24.80 -7.98
C HIS A 85 9.54 23.46 -8.71
N MET A 86 9.73 23.42 -10.02
CA MET A 86 9.63 22.16 -10.75
C MET A 86 10.69 21.14 -10.29
N LEU A 87 11.93 21.56 -10.08
CA LEU A 87 13.01 20.65 -9.67
C LEU A 87 12.78 20.03 -8.28
N VAL A 88 12.13 20.74 -7.36
CA VAL A 88 11.91 20.25 -5.98
C VAL A 88 10.56 19.53 -5.84
N TRP A 89 9.49 20.10 -6.38
CA TRP A 89 8.13 19.58 -6.19
C TRP A 89 7.86 18.31 -6.99
N LEU A 90 8.39 18.17 -8.23
CA LEU A 90 8.22 16.94 -9.01
C LEU A 90 8.82 15.72 -8.33
N PRO A 91 10.12 15.71 -7.95
CA PRO A 91 10.69 14.54 -7.30
C PRO A 91 10.06 14.32 -5.92
N LEU A 92 9.74 15.38 -5.16
CA LEU A 92 9.08 15.22 -3.87
C LEU A 92 7.71 14.53 -4.03
N ALA A 93 6.89 14.97 -4.99
CA ALA A 93 5.60 14.35 -5.29
C ALA A 93 5.75 12.89 -5.74
N ALA A 94 6.75 12.60 -6.59
CA ALA A 94 7.04 11.24 -7.04
C ALA A 94 7.48 10.34 -5.89
N PHE A 95 8.41 10.80 -5.05
CA PHE A 95 8.89 10.07 -3.88
C PHE A 95 7.78 9.81 -2.87
N LEU A 96 6.96 10.82 -2.55
CA LEU A 96 5.81 10.63 -1.66
C LEU A 96 4.83 9.60 -2.22
N SER A 97 4.47 9.71 -3.50
CA SER A 97 3.52 8.80 -4.13
C SER A 97 4.04 7.36 -4.12
N ILE A 98 5.29 7.14 -4.54
CA ILE A 98 5.91 5.80 -4.58
C ILE A 98 6.07 5.23 -3.15
N GLY A 99 6.48 6.08 -2.20
CA GLY A 99 6.64 5.70 -0.79
C GLY A 99 5.33 5.29 -0.14
N LEU A 100 4.22 5.96 -0.46
CA LEU A 100 2.92 5.70 0.13
C LEU A 100 2.17 4.54 -0.54
N ILE A 101 2.35 4.32 -1.84
CA ILE A 101 1.71 3.21 -2.58
C ILE A 101 2.01 1.84 -1.95
N ARG A 102 3.23 1.63 -1.48
CA ARG A 102 3.67 0.33 -0.92
C ARG A 102 2.98 -0.06 0.38
N PRO A 103 3.07 0.73 1.47
CA PRO A 103 2.41 0.39 2.73
C PRO A 103 0.89 0.37 2.56
N PHE A 104 0.33 1.23 1.71
CA PHE A 104 -1.10 1.34 1.53
C PHE A 104 -1.69 0.10 0.83
N LYS A 105 -1.04 -0.41 -0.23
CA LYS A 105 -1.44 -1.69 -0.87
C LYS A 105 -1.38 -2.86 0.12
N GLY A 106 -0.31 -2.97 0.91
CA GLY A 106 -0.19 -4.03 1.92
C GLY A 106 -1.23 -3.92 3.04
N PHE A 107 -1.51 -2.70 3.50
CA PHE A 107 -2.49 -2.41 4.55
C PHE A 107 -3.92 -2.75 4.11
N LEU A 108 -4.30 -2.32 2.91
CA LEU A 108 -5.62 -2.59 2.37
C LEU A 108 -5.86 -4.07 2.12
N LEU A 109 -4.87 -4.79 1.61
CA LEU A 109 -4.97 -6.24 1.44
C LEU A 109 -5.17 -6.93 2.79
N ALA A 110 -4.47 -6.48 3.83
CA ALA A 110 -4.64 -7.00 5.18
C ALA A 110 -6.04 -6.70 5.76
N LEU A 111 -6.56 -5.50 5.49
CA LEU A 111 -7.93 -5.09 5.85
C LEU A 111 -8.99 -5.89 5.11
N GLN A 112 -8.85 -6.05 3.80
CA GLN A 112 -9.75 -6.85 2.98
C GLN A 112 -9.76 -8.30 3.45
N TYR A 113 -8.59 -8.88 3.73
CA TYR A 113 -8.52 -10.20 4.33
C TYR A 113 -9.27 -10.25 5.67
N ARG A 114 -9.10 -9.25 6.55
CA ARG A 114 -9.77 -9.23 7.86
C ARG A 114 -11.29 -9.10 7.77
N TYR A 115 -11.79 -8.21 6.91
CA TYR A 115 -13.24 -7.96 6.73
C TYR A 115 -13.92 -9.01 5.85
N ARG A 116 -13.20 -9.59 4.89
CA ARG A 116 -13.74 -10.45 3.85
C ARG A 116 -13.16 -11.87 3.87
N ARG A 117 -12.71 -12.31 5.06
CA ARG A 117 -12.04 -13.60 5.26
C ARG A 117 -12.84 -14.80 4.71
N HIS A 118 -14.16 -14.75 4.79
CA HIS A 118 -15.05 -15.82 4.33
C HIS A 118 -15.03 -16.01 2.80
N GLU A 119 -14.74 -14.98 2.01
CA GLU A 119 -14.58 -15.10 0.55
C GLU A 119 -13.23 -15.70 0.16
N PHE A 120 -12.22 -15.59 1.02
CA PHE A 120 -10.92 -16.22 0.80
C PHE A 120 -10.91 -17.70 1.20
N ASP A 121 -11.73 -18.08 2.18
CA ASP A 121 -11.89 -19.46 2.65
C ASP A 121 -12.72 -20.31 1.68
N SER A 122 -13.78 -19.75 1.08
CA SER A 122 -14.58 -20.47 0.07
C SER A 122 -13.84 -20.71 -1.26
N ARG A 123 -12.67 -20.10 -1.45
CA ARG A 123 -11.86 -20.15 -2.67
C ARG A 123 -10.58 -20.98 -2.52
N SER A 124 -10.27 -21.48 -1.32
CA SER A 124 -9.11 -22.34 -1.03
C SER A 124 -9.48 -23.82 -1.13
#